data_AF-A0A6J0BMJ7-F1
#
_entry.id   AF-A0A6J0BMJ7-F1
#
_cell.length_a   1.000
_cell.length_b   1.000
_cell.length_c   1.000
_cell.angle_alpha   90.00
_cell.angle_beta   90.00
_cell.angle_gamma   90.00
#
_symmetry.space_group_name_H-M   'P 1'
#
loop_
_entity.id
_entity.type
_entity.pdbx_description
1 polymer ?
#
loop_
_entity_poly.entity_id
_entity_poly.type
_entity_poly.pdbx_seq_one_letter_code
_entity_poly.pdbx_strand_id
1 'polypeptide(L)'
;MSNKTSGGGDLDPVQEELAGRVREVGNQAIWSLSSCKPGFGVDQLRDDITETYWQSDGQLPHLVNIQFRRKTTIRDICIYTDYKLDESYTPSRISVRAGTNFNDLQEVEVMDLNEPSGWVVIPIKDINDRPIRTFMIQIAVITNHQNGRDTHMRQIKVHSPAQDILGPPAPHIPGQFSTNEFQRYATIR
;
A
#
# COMPACT_ATOMS: atom_id res chain seq x y z
N MET A 1 13.01 -21.38 9.14
CA MET A 1 13.85 -20.82 8.06
C MET A 1 13.58 -19.34 8.04
N SER A 2 14.49 -18.55 8.61
CA SER A 2 14.34 -17.10 8.71
C SER A 2 14.49 -16.49 7.33
N ASN A 3 13.42 -15.91 6.79
CA ASN A 3 13.50 -15.08 5.59
C ASN A 3 14.34 -13.85 5.93
N LYS A 4 15.61 -13.88 5.52
CA LYS A 4 16.46 -12.70 5.44
C LYS A 4 15.77 -11.71 4.49
N THR A 5 15.38 -10.56 5.01
CA THR A 5 15.07 -9.36 4.25
C THR A 5 16.26 -9.03 3.35
N SER A 6 16.15 -9.36 2.07
CA SER A 6 17.13 -9.00 1.06
C SER A 6 17.06 -7.52 0.74
N GLY A 7 18.09 -6.78 1.15
CA GLY A 7 18.54 -5.53 0.52
C GLY A 7 17.64 -4.31 0.68
N GLY A 8 17.83 -3.56 1.76
CA GLY A 8 17.43 -2.15 1.84
C GLY A 8 18.24 -1.29 0.87
N GLY A 9 17.84 -1.27 -0.39
CA GLY A 9 17.94 -0.04 -1.17
C GLY A 9 16.87 0.91 -0.65
N ASP A 10 17.15 2.21 -0.65
CA ASP A 10 16.21 3.26 -0.26
C ASP A 10 15.04 3.25 -1.26
N LEU A 11 14.04 2.39 -1.01
CA LEU A 11 12.91 2.15 -1.90
C LEU A 11 11.92 3.30 -1.74
N ASP A 12 12.19 4.39 -2.44
CA ASP A 12 11.25 5.49 -2.55
C ASP A 12 10.15 5.13 -3.57
N PRO A 13 8.88 4.97 -3.14
CA PRO A 13 7.77 4.66 -4.03
C PRO A 13 7.59 5.68 -5.15
N VAL A 14 8.05 6.91 -4.96
CA VAL A 14 8.00 7.96 -5.98
C VAL A 14 8.86 7.59 -7.19
N GLN A 15 9.95 6.85 -7.03
CA GLN A 15 10.81 6.45 -8.15
C GLN A 15 10.11 5.45 -9.09
N GLU A 16 9.32 4.52 -8.54
CA GLU A 16 8.55 3.55 -9.32
C GLU A 16 7.41 4.24 -10.09
N GLU A 17 6.77 5.24 -9.48
CA GLU A 17 5.77 6.10 -10.12
C GLU A 17 6.40 6.92 -11.27
N LEU A 18 7.54 7.57 -11.03
CA LEU A 18 8.27 8.34 -12.04
C LEU A 18 8.79 7.49 -13.20
N ALA A 19 9.17 6.24 -12.91
CA ALA A 19 9.56 5.27 -13.93
C ALA A 19 8.35 4.75 -14.75
N GLY A 20 7.13 5.12 -14.40
CA GLY A 20 5.90 4.70 -15.10
C GLY A 20 5.60 3.21 -14.97
N ARG A 21 6.16 2.53 -13.96
CA ARG A 21 5.90 1.09 -13.71
C ARG A 21 4.62 0.88 -12.92
N VAL A 22 4.30 1.82 -12.05
CA VAL A 22 3.11 1.83 -11.20
C VAL A 22 2.37 3.17 -11.29
N ARG A 23 1.14 3.18 -10.81
CA ARG A 23 0.32 4.39 -10.64
C ARG A 23 -0.30 4.39 -9.24
N GLU A 24 -0.29 5.54 -8.58
CA GLU A 24 -0.98 5.72 -7.30
C GLU A 24 -2.51 5.73 -7.52
N VAL A 25 -3.24 4.93 -6.74
CA VAL A 25 -4.70 4.78 -6.86
C VAL A 25 -5.46 5.12 -5.59
N GLY A 26 -4.79 5.63 -4.55
CA GLY A 26 -5.41 5.99 -3.28
C GLY A 26 -6.50 7.06 -3.43
N ASN A 27 -6.37 7.98 -4.37
CA ASN A 27 -7.39 8.99 -4.68
C ASN A 27 -8.69 8.42 -5.29
N GLN A 28 -8.70 7.16 -5.74
CA GLN A 28 -9.89 6.47 -6.27
C GLN A 28 -10.67 5.73 -5.18
N ALA A 29 -10.16 5.72 -3.95
CA ALA A 29 -10.74 5.03 -2.81
C ALA A 29 -11.34 6.00 -1.79
N ILE A 30 -12.28 5.47 -1.00
CA ILE A 30 -12.74 6.08 0.24
C ILE A 30 -11.92 5.46 1.37
N TRP A 31 -11.37 6.34 2.23
CA TRP A 31 -10.53 5.96 3.35
C TRP A 31 -11.29 6.15 4.66
N SER A 32 -11.16 5.20 5.58
CA SER A 32 -11.65 5.33 6.95
C SER A 32 -10.72 4.67 7.95
N LEU A 33 -10.71 5.18 9.17
CA LEU A 33 -9.86 4.71 10.24
C LEU A 33 -10.71 4.11 11.35
N SER A 34 -10.19 3.11 12.05
CA SER A 34 -10.81 2.56 13.26
C SER A 34 -11.02 3.63 14.35
N SER A 35 -10.04 4.52 14.52
CA SER A 35 -10.02 5.61 15.48
C SER A 35 -9.03 6.67 15.02
N CYS A 36 -9.17 7.89 15.51
CA CYS A 36 -8.15 8.93 15.33
C CYS A 36 -8.26 9.98 16.43
N LYS A 37 -7.12 10.56 16.82
CA LYS A 37 -7.14 11.80 17.60
C LYS A 37 -7.62 12.97 16.73
N PRO A 38 -8.33 13.96 17.30
CA PRO A 38 -8.72 15.16 16.56
C PRO A 38 -7.50 15.85 15.92
N GLY A 39 -7.54 16.04 14.60
CA GLY A 39 -6.44 16.66 13.83
C GLY A 39 -5.33 15.71 13.35
N PHE A 40 -5.41 14.41 13.66
CA PHE A 40 -4.44 13.39 13.27
C PHE A 40 -5.17 12.21 12.63
N GLY A 41 -5.84 12.43 11.50
CA GLY A 41 -6.72 11.48 10.85
C GLY A 41 -6.27 11.06 9.44
N VAL A 42 -7.23 10.81 8.56
CA VAL A 42 -6.99 10.35 7.18
C VAL A 42 -6.20 11.38 6.37
N ASP A 43 -6.46 12.66 6.59
CA ASP A 43 -5.83 13.74 5.81
C ASP A 43 -4.30 13.68 5.93
N GLN A 44 -3.79 13.46 7.15
CA GLN A 44 -2.35 13.34 7.41
C GLN A 44 -1.72 12.07 6.83
N LEU A 45 -2.50 11.02 6.52
CA LEU A 45 -1.97 9.81 5.87
C LEU A 45 -1.73 9.98 4.37
N ARG A 46 -2.22 11.07 3.80
CA ARG A 46 -2.46 11.25 2.36
C ARG A 46 -2.03 12.63 1.84
N ASP A 47 -1.42 13.46 2.69
CA ASP A 47 -0.99 14.83 2.37
C ASP A 47 0.39 14.93 1.71
N ASP A 48 1.05 13.79 1.44
CA ASP A 48 2.42 13.68 0.94
C ASP A 48 3.49 14.38 1.83
N ILE A 49 3.20 14.60 3.12
CA ILE A 49 4.12 15.15 4.11
C ILE A 49 4.55 14.03 5.07
N THR A 50 5.84 13.92 5.39
CA THR A 50 6.37 12.88 6.30
C THR A 50 6.43 13.34 7.76
N GLU A 51 6.25 14.65 8.00
CA GLU A 51 6.23 15.23 9.35
C GLU A 51 4.87 15.05 10.05
N THR A 52 3.79 15.01 9.28
CA THR A 52 2.41 14.75 9.73
C THR A 52 2.15 13.25 9.85
N TYR A 53 1.14 12.88 10.63
CA TYR A 53 0.79 11.49 10.87
C TYR A 53 -0.66 11.32 11.31
N TRP A 54 -1.21 10.15 11.02
CA TRP A 54 -2.35 9.63 11.77
C TRP A 54 -1.90 9.14 13.13
N GLN A 55 -2.68 9.47 14.15
CA GLN A 55 -2.56 8.90 15.48
C GLN A 55 -3.86 8.20 15.85
N SER A 56 -3.79 6.88 16.09
CA SER A 56 -4.94 6.13 16.61
C SER A 56 -5.31 6.58 18.03
N ASP A 57 -6.54 6.27 18.44
CA ASP A 57 -7.02 6.50 19.81
C ASP A 57 -8.09 5.45 20.15
N GLY A 58 -7.65 4.20 20.32
CA GLY A 58 -8.55 3.06 20.34
C GLY A 58 -7.93 1.78 20.85
N GLN A 59 -8.65 0.67 20.70
CA GLN A 59 -8.12 -0.66 20.98
C GLN A 59 -7.53 -1.27 19.71
N LEU A 60 -6.45 -2.03 19.87
CA LEU A 60 -5.91 -2.85 18.80
C LEU A 60 -6.95 -3.89 18.33
N PRO A 61 -6.91 -4.30 17.05
CA PRO A 61 -6.02 -3.77 15.99
C PRO A 61 -6.46 -2.38 15.49
N HIS A 62 -5.50 -1.51 15.20
CA HIS A 62 -5.79 -0.22 14.57
C HIS A 62 -5.93 -0.41 13.05
N LEU A 63 -7.06 0.00 12.49
CA LEU A 63 -7.44 -0.30 11.11
C LEU A 63 -7.40 0.95 10.23
N VAL A 64 -6.85 0.79 9.02
CA VAL A 64 -7.05 1.67 7.86
C VAL A 64 -7.82 0.90 6.81
N ASN A 65 -9.03 1.35 6.49
CA ASN A 65 -9.88 0.73 5.48
C ASN A 65 -9.87 1.58 4.20
N ILE A 66 -9.66 0.92 3.06
CA ILE A 66 -9.50 1.53 1.75
C ILE A 66 -10.49 0.86 0.82
N GLN A 67 -11.57 1.56 0.46
CA GLN A 67 -12.66 1.02 -0.35
C GLN A 67 -12.72 1.69 -1.73
N PHE A 68 -12.55 0.90 -2.77
CA PHE A 68 -12.59 1.34 -4.16
C PHE A 68 -14.01 1.25 -4.73
N ARG A 69 -14.38 2.23 -5.56
CA ARG A 69 -15.69 2.23 -6.27
C ARG A 69 -15.81 1.12 -7.32
N ARG A 70 -14.67 0.64 -7.84
CA ARG A 70 -14.56 -0.42 -8.84
C ARG A 70 -13.50 -1.42 -8.40
N LYS A 71 -13.61 -2.66 -8.87
CA LYS A 71 -12.61 -3.70 -8.60
C LYS A 71 -11.26 -3.27 -9.17
N THR A 72 -10.32 -2.91 -8.30
CA THR A 72 -9.06 -2.27 -8.65
C THR A 72 -7.93 -3.28 -8.49
N THR A 73 -6.99 -3.27 -9.44
CA THR A 73 -5.78 -4.09 -9.40
C THR A 73 -4.77 -3.42 -8.48
N ILE A 74 -4.29 -4.13 -7.47
CA ILE A 74 -3.35 -3.61 -6.47
C ILE A 74 -2.10 -4.47 -6.51
N ARG A 75 -0.95 -3.83 -6.69
CA ARG A 75 0.36 -4.46 -6.75
C ARG A 75 1.05 -4.43 -5.40
N ASP A 76 1.06 -3.28 -4.77
CA ASP A 76 1.75 -3.06 -3.51
C ASP A 76 1.14 -1.87 -2.75
N ILE A 77 1.40 -1.86 -1.45
CA ILE A 77 1.04 -0.78 -0.52
C ILE A 77 2.34 -0.27 0.07
N CYS A 78 2.58 1.03 0.00
CA CYS A 78 3.75 1.68 0.58
C CYS A 78 3.33 2.43 1.83
N ILE A 79 4.05 2.24 2.93
CA ILE A 79 3.77 2.86 4.23
C ILE A 79 5.04 3.57 4.69
N TYR A 80 4.93 4.84 5.03
CA TYR A 80 6.03 5.56 5.67
C TYR A 80 5.92 5.48 7.19
N THR A 81 6.99 5.00 7.84
CA THR A 81 7.08 4.85 9.29
C THR A 81 8.55 5.04 9.73
N ASP A 82 8.77 5.67 10.88
CA ASP A 82 10.12 5.92 11.39
C ASP A 82 10.20 5.64 12.90
N TYR A 83 10.91 4.57 13.26
CA TYR A 83 11.12 4.15 14.63
C TYR A 83 11.85 5.18 15.49
N LYS A 84 12.78 5.93 14.91
CA LYS A 84 13.54 6.94 15.68
C LYS A 84 12.68 8.14 16.05
N LEU A 85 11.66 8.43 15.25
CA LEU A 85 10.73 9.53 15.50
C LEU A 85 9.54 9.12 16.37
N ASP A 86 9.06 7.89 16.20
CA ASP A 86 7.78 7.44 16.77
C ASP A 86 7.94 6.45 17.95
N GLU A 87 9.12 5.85 18.16
CA GLU A 87 9.44 4.93 19.26
C GLU A 87 8.37 3.83 19.46
N SER A 88 7.60 3.90 20.56
CA SER A 88 6.55 2.94 20.88
C SER A 88 5.30 3.05 19.98
N TYR A 89 5.10 4.18 19.29
CA TYR A 89 3.97 4.35 18.35
C TYR A 89 4.23 3.68 17.00
N THR A 90 5.44 3.20 16.74
CA THR A 90 5.81 2.54 15.47
C THR A 90 5.18 1.15 15.36
N PRO A 91 4.40 0.86 14.31
CA PRO A 91 3.91 -0.50 14.04
C PRO A 91 5.05 -1.53 14.04
N SER A 92 4.88 -2.64 14.75
CA SER A 92 5.81 -3.79 14.74
C SER A 92 5.28 -4.96 13.93
N ARG A 93 3.96 -5.07 13.79
CA ARG A 93 3.32 -6.10 12.96
C ARG A 93 2.09 -5.56 12.26
N ILE A 94 2.06 -5.71 10.94
CA ILE A 94 0.96 -5.28 10.08
C ILE A 94 0.40 -6.50 9.35
N SER A 95 -0.93 -6.60 9.33
CA SER A 95 -1.69 -7.55 8.51
C SER A 95 -2.44 -6.78 7.43
N VAL A 96 -2.24 -7.16 6.17
CA VAL A 96 -3.00 -6.63 5.04
C VAL A 96 -4.05 -7.64 4.63
N ARG A 97 -5.29 -7.17 4.57
CA ARG A 97 -6.46 -7.97 4.22
C ARG A 97 -7.14 -7.41 2.98
N ALA A 98 -7.75 -8.26 2.18
CA ALA A 98 -8.49 -7.85 0.99
C ALA A 98 -9.81 -8.61 0.86
N GLY A 99 -10.81 -7.99 0.25
CA GLY A 99 -12.14 -8.56 0.09
C GLY A 99 -13.07 -7.69 -0.75
N THR A 100 -14.35 -8.04 -0.77
CA THR A 100 -15.39 -7.27 -1.46
C THR A 100 -15.98 -6.19 -0.54
N ASN A 101 -16.11 -6.50 0.75
CA ASN A 101 -16.63 -5.65 1.80
C ASN A 101 -16.07 -6.10 3.18
N PHE A 102 -16.56 -5.51 4.27
CA PHE A 102 -16.07 -5.81 5.61
C PHE A 102 -16.29 -7.27 6.08
N ASN A 103 -17.27 -7.98 5.50
CA ASN A 103 -17.66 -9.32 5.96
C ASN A 103 -16.86 -10.45 5.32
N ASP A 104 -16.12 -10.18 4.24
CA ASP A 104 -15.37 -11.20 3.47
C ASP A 104 -13.88 -10.88 3.34
N LEU A 105 -13.34 -10.02 4.22
CA LEU A 105 -11.91 -9.72 4.27
C LEU A 105 -11.10 -10.97 4.63
N GLN A 106 -10.10 -11.27 3.79
CA GLN A 106 -9.14 -12.34 4.02
C GLN A 106 -7.73 -11.75 4.17
N GLU A 107 -6.95 -12.29 5.10
CA GLU A 107 -5.54 -11.93 5.26
C GLU A 107 -4.74 -12.40 4.05
N VAL A 108 -4.12 -11.45 3.35
CA VAL A 108 -3.34 -11.69 2.15
C VAL A 108 -1.85 -11.70 2.48
N GLU A 109 -1.41 -10.78 3.34
CA GLU A 109 0.00 -10.63 3.70
C GLU A 109 0.13 -10.21 5.17
N VAL A 110 1.15 -10.72 5.85
CA VAL A 110 1.53 -10.30 7.20
C VAL A 110 3.01 -9.98 7.21
N MET A 111 3.34 -8.79 7.69
CA MET A 111 4.70 -8.31 7.72
C MET A 111 5.07 -7.84 9.12
N ASP A 112 6.18 -8.39 9.61
CA ASP A 112 6.84 -7.93 10.83
C ASP A 112 7.84 -6.82 10.47
N LEU A 113 7.78 -5.73 11.21
CA LEU A 113 8.60 -4.53 11.05
C LEU A 113 9.58 -4.47 12.21
N ASN A 114 10.88 -4.37 11.91
CA ASN A 114 11.93 -4.27 12.90
C ASN A 114 12.61 -2.91 12.81
N GLU A 115 12.23 -1.99 13.68
CA GLU A 115 12.75 -0.61 13.75
C GLU A 115 12.80 0.09 12.37
N PRO A 116 11.69 0.10 11.60
CA PRO A 116 11.68 0.65 10.25
C PRO A 116 12.00 2.15 10.26
N SER A 117 12.69 2.64 9.25
CA SER A 117 13.12 4.05 9.15
C SER A 117 12.99 4.54 7.71
N GLY A 118 11.75 4.75 7.26
CA GLY A 118 11.42 5.23 5.93
C GLY A 118 10.22 4.52 5.31
N TRP A 119 10.24 4.42 3.98
CA TRP A 119 9.21 3.71 3.22
C TRP A 119 9.36 2.19 3.36
N VAL A 120 8.25 1.54 3.71
CA VAL A 120 8.11 0.10 3.69
C VAL A 120 7.12 -0.27 2.58
N VAL A 121 7.57 -1.11 1.65
CA VAL A 121 6.75 -1.60 0.54
C VAL A 121 6.24 -3.00 0.87
N ILE A 122 4.92 -3.17 0.83
CA ILE A 122 4.22 -4.44 1.06
C ILE A 122 3.67 -4.94 -0.28
N PRO A 123 4.31 -5.93 -0.92
CA PRO A 123 3.77 -6.54 -2.12
C PRO A 123 2.47 -7.27 -1.82
N ILE A 124 1.42 -7.06 -2.62
CA ILE A 124 0.13 -7.72 -2.47
C ILE A 124 -0.08 -8.67 -3.65
N LYS A 125 0.00 -9.97 -3.37
CA LYS A 125 0.09 -11.01 -4.40
C LYS A 125 -0.97 -12.10 -4.18
N ASP A 126 -1.45 -12.68 -5.27
CA ASP A 126 -2.28 -13.89 -5.27
C ASP A 126 -1.41 -15.15 -5.14
N ILE A 127 -2.06 -16.31 -5.06
CA ILE A 127 -1.41 -17.63 -5.00
C ILE A 127 -0.47 -17.93 -6.20
N ASN A 128 -0.56 -17.16 -7.28
CA ASN A 128 0.25 -17.29 -8.49
C ASN A 128 1.27 -16.16 -8.62
N ASP A 129 1.57 -15.44 -7.54
CA ASP A 129 2.50 -14.30 -7.50
C ASP A 129 2.07 -13.07 -8.34
N ARG A 130 0.76 -12.94 -8.61
CA ARG A 130 0.22 -11.83 -9.42
C ARG A 130 -0.46 -10.77 -8.54
N PRO A 131 -0.50 -9.49 -8.97
CA PRO A 131 -1.28 -8.45 -8.30
C PRO A 131 -2.73 -8.88 -8.07
N ILE A 132 -3.26 -8.58 -6.89
CA ILE A 132 -4.65 -8.94 -6.56
C ILE A 132 -5.62 -7.93 -7.16
N ARG A 133 -6.86 -8.36 -7.42
CA ARG A 133 -7.97 -7.47 -7.80
C ARG A 133 -9.02 -7.47 -6.72
N THR A 134 -9.24 -6.34 -6.07
CA THR A 134 -10.11 -6.24 -4.88
C THR A 134 -10.98 -4.98 -4.92
N PHE A 135 -12.07 -4.97 -4.16
CA PHE A 135 -12.86 -3.77 -3.90
C PHE A 135 -12.46 -3.10 -2.59
N MET A 136 -11.92 -3.87 -1.66
CA MET A 136 -11.55 -3.38 -0.34
C MET A 136 -10.19 -3.91 0.08
N ILE A 137 -9.41 -3.02 0.70
CA ILE A 137 -8.19 -3.34 1.43
C ILE A 137 -8.39 -2.87 2.87
N GLN A 138 -7.93 -3.67 3.82
CA GLN A 138 -7.82 -3.28 5.22
C GLN A 138 -6.39 -3.53 5.69
N ILE A 139 -5.72 -2.46 6.12
CA ILE A 139 -4.43 -2.53 6.79
C ILE A 139 -4.73 -2.56 8.29
N ALA A 140 -4.25 -3.59 8.98
CA ALA A 140 -4.45 -3.78 10.40
C ALA A 140 -3.09 -3.76 11.11
N VAL A 141 -2.87 -2.73 11.93
CA VAL A 141 -1.74 -2.71 12.88
C VAL A 141 -2.11 -3.63 14.04
N ILE A 142 -1.45 -4.77 14.11
CA ILE A 142 -1.73 -5.83 15.09
C ILE A 142 -1.01 -5.54 16.40
N THR A 143 0.25 -5.10 16.32
CA THR A 143 1.08 -4.69 17.46
C THR A 143 1.98 -3.54 17.07
N ASN A 144 2.36 -2.73 18.08
CA ASN A 144 3.41 -1.72 17.97
C ASN A 144 4.69 -2.18 18.67
N HIS A 145 5.78 -1.45 18.44
CA HIS A 145 7.02 -1.64 19.19
C HIS A 145 6.81 -1.30 20.67
N GLN A 146 7.60 -1.93 21.54
CA GLN A 146 7.59 -1.65 22.99
C GLN A 146 6.20 -1.77 23.66
N ASN A 147 5.28 -2.53 23.05
CA ASN A 147 3.87 -2.64 23.46
C ASN A 147 3.12 -1.29 23.50
N GLY A 148 3.46 -0.36 22.60
CA GLY A 148 2.76 0.90 22.47
C GLY A 148 1.26 0.71 22.19
N ARG A 149 0.44 1.51 22.87
CA ARG A 149 -1.03 1.43 22.81
C ARG A 149 -1.59 1.94 21.48
N ASP A 150 -1.14 3.11 21.07
CA ASP A 150 -1.57 3.79 19.85
C ASP A 150 -0.48 3.70 18.78
N THR A 151 -0.84 3.95 17.52
CA THR A 151 0.07 3.87 16.38
C THR A 151 0.21 5.22 15.68
N HIS A 152 1.41 5.48 15.16
CA HIS A 152 1.68 6.54 14.20
C HIS A 152 1.95 5.93 12.82
N MET A 153 1.25 6.44 11.82
CA MET A 153 1.58 6.19 10.42
C MET A 153 1.59 7.55 9.72
N ARG A 154 2.67 7.82 9.00
CA ARG A 154 2.94 9.15 8.43
C ARG A 154 2.40 9.29 7.02
N GLN A 155 2.48 8.23 6.21
CA GLN A 155 2.00 8.27 4.83
C GLN A 155 1.63 6.87 4.35
N ILE A 156 0.60 6.77 3.51
CA ILE A 156 0.24 5.52 2.84
C ILE A 156 -0.02 5.78 1.36
N LYS A 157 0.66 5.03 0.48
CA LYS A 157 0.41 5.00 -0.96
C LYS A 157 -0.09 3.62 -1.37
N VAL A 158 -1.03 3.58 -2.30
CA VAL A 158 -1.53 2.33 -2.85
C VAL A 158 -1.24 2.31 -4.33
N HIS A 159 -0.49 1.32 -4.78
CA HIS A 159 -0.03 1.25 -6.16
C HIS A 159 -0.76 0.17 -6.95
N SER A 160 -1.21 0.57 -8.13
CA SER A 160 -1.65 -0.32 -9.19
C SER A 160 -0.52 -0.45 -10.22
N PRO A 161 -0.39 -1.59 -10.92
CA PRO A 161 0.44 -1.64 -12.13
C PRO A 161 0.03 -0.53 -13.11
N ALA A 162 0.99 0.09 -13.80
CA ALA A 162 0.71 1.15 -14.77
C ALA A 162 -0.14 0.66 -15.96
N GLN A 163 0.10 -0.58 -16.39
CA GLN A 163 -0.73 -1.29 -17.36
C GLN A 163 -1.51 -2.39 -16.65
N ASP A 164 -2.83 -2.41 -16.85
CA ASP A 164 -3.66 -3.49 -16.33
C ASP A 164 -3.33 -4.79 -17.08
N ILE A 165 -2.53 -5.66 -16.46
CA ILE A 165 -2.26 -7.01 -16.96
C ILE A 165 -3.53 -7.84 -16.75
N LEU A 166 -4.48 -7.72 -17.67
CA LEU A 166 -5.71 -8.51 -17.69
C LEU A 166 -5.41 -9.89 -18.29
N GLY A 167 -4.88 -10.82 -17.49
CA GLY A 167 -4.71 -12.23 -17.87
C GLY A 167 -3.26 -12.74 -17.84
N PRO A 168 -3.01 -13.99 -18.28
CA PRO A 168 -1.66 -14.50 -18.44
C PRO A 168 -0.87 -13.60 -19.41
N PRO A 169 0.45 -13.42 -19.21
CA PRO A 169 1.27 -12.64 -20.14
C PRO A 169 1.18 -13.29 -21.52
N ALA A 170 0.37 -12.71 -22.40
CA ALA A 170 0.42 -13.05 -23.80
C ALA A 170 1.83 -12.70 -24.29
N PRO A 171 2.54 -13.60 -25.00
CA PRO A 171 3.91 -13.33 -25.49
C PRO A 171 3.97 -12.08 -26.38
N HIS A 172 2.83 -11.66 -26.93
CA HIS A 172 2.63 -10.36 -27.55
C HIS A 172 1.40 -9.71 -26.93
N ILE A 173 1.59 -8.60 -26.22
CA ILE A 173 0.50 -7.70 -25.84
C ILE A 173 0.12 -6.93 -27.12
N PRO A 174 -1.07 -7.13 -27.71
CA PRO A 174 -1.48 -6.33 -28.86
C PRO A 174 -1.50 -4.85 -28.46
N GLY A 175 -0.71 -4.00 -29.14
CA GLY A 175 -0.71 -2.55 -28.92
C GLY A 175 0.50 -1.95 -28.20
N GLN A 176 1.48 -2.75 -27.73
CA GLN A 176 2.79 -2.20 -27.33
C GLN A 176 3.67 -1.99 -28.55
N PHE A 177 3.45 -0.88 -29.24
CA PHE A 177 4.33 -0.45 -30.31
C PHE A 177 5.67 0.01 -29.73
N SER A 178 6.76 -0.69 -30.07
CA SER A 178 8.10 -0.38 -29.58
C SER A 178 8.79 0.73 -30.39
N THR A 179 8.37 0.94 -31.63
CA THR A 179 8.95 1.97 -32.51
C THR A 179 8.06 3.20 -32.58
N ASN A 180 8.69 4.38 -32.68
CA ASN A 180 8.00 5.66 -32.90
C ASN A 180 7.10 5.64 -34.16
N GLU A 181 7.46 4.84 -35.16
CA GLU A 181 6.67 4.68 -36.37
C GLU A 181 5.30 4.07 -36.10
N PHE A 182 5.23 3.05 -35.26
CA PHE A 182 3.96 2.42 -34.95
C PHE A 182 3.23 3.12 -33.79
N GLN A 183 3.95 3.73 -32.84
CA GLN A 183 3.35 4.48 -31.73
C GLN A 183 2.46 5.65 -32.20
N ARG A 184 2.79 6.29 -33.33
CA ARG A 184 1.98 7.40 -33.87
C ARG A 184 0.56 6.98 -34.25
N TYR A 185 0.32 5.69 -34.47
CA TYR A 185 -0.98 5.12 -34.81
C TYR A 185 -1.65 4.43 -33.60
N ALA A 186 -1.03 4.49 -32.41
CA ALA A 186 -1.49 3.78 -31.23
C ALA A 186 -2.76 4.37 -30.60
N THR A 187 -2.98 5.67 -30.79
CA THR A 187 -4.11 6.39 -30.23
C THR A 187 -4.65 7.36 -31.28
N ILE A 188 -5.96 7.34 -31.48
CA ILE A 188 -6.66 8.44 -32.15
C ILE A 188 -6.95 9.46 -31.05
N ARG A 189 -6.38 10.66 -31.18
CA ARG A 189 -6.62 11.79 -30.27
C ARG A 189 -7.54 12.81 -30.92
#